data_AF-A0A5R9NN06-F1
#
_entry.id   AF-A0A5R9NN06-F1
#
_cell.length_a   1.000
_cell.length_b   1.000
_cell.length_c   1.000
_cell.angle_alpha   90.00
_cell.angle_beta   90.00
_cell.angle_gamma   90.00
#
_symmetry.space_group_name_H-M   'P 1'
#
loop_
_entity.id
_entity.type
_entity.pdbx_description
1 polymer ?
#
loop_
_entity_poly.entity_id
_entity_poly.type
_entity_poly.pdbx_seq_one_letter_code
_entity_poly.pdbx_strand_id
1 'polypeptide(L)' 'MSDIDRSPKGPDLYVHHCEHQGCDNWGSWGNSPSPAIPARWWCWEHFPHKTYEQEQALRRKLEAAEDTAP' A
#
# COMPACT_ATOMS: atom_id res chain seq x y z
N MET A 1 38.45 16.06 -11.54
CA MET A 1 37.13 16.34 -10.95
C MET A 1 36.64 15.02 -10.37
N SER A 2 36.64 14.89 -9.04
CA SER A 2 36.32 13.63 -8.33
C SER A 2 34.83 13.60 -7.98
N ASP A 3 34.16 12.47 -8.22
CA ASP A 3 32.74 12.16 -7.94
C ASP A 3 32.27 12.39 -6.49
N ILE A 4 33.15 12.85 -5.59
CA ILE A 4 32.89 13.08 -4.17
C ILE A 4 31.96 14.30 -3.96
N ASP A 5 31.87 15.22 -4.92
CA ASP A 5 30.99 16.40 -4.83
C ASP A 5 29.55 16.10 -5.28
N ARG A 6 29.27 14.91 -5.82
CA ARG A 6 27.92 14.51 -6.19
C ARG A 6 27.18 14.06 -4.94
N SER A 7 26.52 14.99 -4.25
CA SER A 7 25.49 14.61 -3.28
C SER A 7 24.47 13.74 -4.03
N PRO A 8 24.30 12.45 -3.71
CA PRO A 8 23.23 11.68 -4.31
C PRO A 8 21.94 12.37 -3.89
N LYS A 9 21.21 12.94 -4.85
CA LYS A 9 19.82 13.31 -4.61
C LYS A 9 19.14 12.01 -4.19
N GLY A 10 18.81 11.91 -2.90
CA GLY A 10 18.04 10.79 -2.40
C GLY A 10 16.73 10.69 -3.18
N PRO A 11 16.15 9.50 -3.33
CA PRO A 11 14.84 9.39 -3.94
C PRO A 11 13.86 10.28 -3.15
N ASP A 12 13.00 11.00 -3.85
CA ASP A 12 11.89 11.71 -3.22
C ASP A 12 11.02 10.67 -2.50
N LEU A 13 11.04 10.69 -1.17
CA LEU A 13 10.23 9.80 -0.34
C LEU A 13 8.81 10.38 -0.28
N TYR A 14 7.91 9.80 -1.06
CA TYR A 14 6.50 10.16 -1.01
C TYR A 14 5.80 9.33 0.07
N VAL A 15 5.07 10.00 0.96
CA VAL A 15 4.19 9.34 1.92
C VAL A 15 2.93 8.88 1.18
N HIS A 16 2.63 7.58 1.27
CA HIS A 16 1.47 6.99 0.64
C HIS A 16 0.42 6.67 1.71
N HIS A 17 -0.74 7.30 1.61
CA HIS A 17 -1.92 6.96 2.41
C HIS A 17 -2.86 6.06 1.61
N CYS A 18 -3.74 5.35 2.31
CA CYS A 18 -4.78 4.57 1.66
C CYS A 18 -5.76 5.48 0.90
N GLU A 19 -6.03 5.13 -0.36
CA GLU A 19 -6.98 5.82 -1.23
C GLU A 19 -8.45 5.67 -0.78
N HIS A 20 -8.75 4.70 0.09
CA HIS A 20 -10.11 4.47 0.55
C HIS A 20 -10.60 5.65 1.40
N GLN A 21 -11.75 6.22 1.04
CA GLN A 21 -12.30 7.37 1.74
C GLN A 21 -12.54 7.03 3.22
N GLY A 22 -12.00 7.85 4.11
CA GLY A 22 -12.12 7.64 5.56
C GLY A 22 -11.10 6.66 6.16
N CYS A 23 -10.18 6.12 5.37
CA CYS A 23 -9.05 5.33 5.87
C CYS A 23 -7.79 6.21 5.98
N ASP A 24 -7.24 6.34 7.17
CA ASP A 24 -6.01 7.11 7.46
C ASP A 24 -4.75 6.24 7.51
N ASN A 25 -4.91 4.92 7.34
CA ASN A 25 -3.81 3.96 7.33
C ASN A 25 -2.82 4.23 6.19
N TRP A 26 -1.57 3.78 6.41
CA TRP A 26 -0.52 3.79 5.40
C TRP A 26 -0.88 2.89 4.22
N GLY A 27 -0.64 3.41 3.01
CA GLY A 27 -0.84 2.70 1.75
C GLY A 27 0.43 1.96 1.36
N SER A 28 0.56 0.70 1.78
CA SER A 28 1.73 -0.14 1.44
C SER A 28 1.66 -0.79 0.06
N TRP A 29 0.47 -0.81 -0.56
CA TRP A 29 0.21 -1.52 -1.82
C TRP A 29 -0.13 -0.54 -2.93
N GLY A 30 0.79 -0.37 -3.88
CA GLY A 30 0.64 0.49 -5.05
C GLY A 30 0.20 -0.28 -6.29
N ASN A 31 -0.78 0.21 -7.02
CA ASN A 31 -1.11 -0.30 -8.36
C ASN A 31 -1.30 0.86 -9.35
N SER A 32 -0.78 0.68 -10.56
CA SER A 32 -1.04 1.56 -11.69
C SER A 32 -1.45 0.75 -12.91
N PRO A 33 -2.51 1.16 -13.64
CA PRO A 33 -2.91 0.49 -14.87
C PRO A 33 -1.91 0.66 -16.02
N SER A 34 -1.00 1.65 -15.95
CA SER A 34 0.07 1.83 -16.95
C SER A 34 1.24 2.65 -16.42
N PRO A 35 2.44 2.56 -17.03
CA PRO A 35 3.60 3.35 -16.61
C PRO A 35 3.41 4.87 -16.70
N ALA A 36 2.41 5.33 -17.48
CA ALA A 36 2.12 6.75 -17.66
C ALA A 36 1.22 7.34 -16.57
N ILE A 37 0.59 6.50 -15.74
CA ILE A 37 -0.34 6.92 -14.70
C ILE A 37 0.33 6.72 -13.33
N PRO A 38 0.32 7.72 -12.43
CA PRO A 38 0.83 7.54 -11.07
C PRO A 38 0.11 6.40 -10.35
N ALA A 39 0.88 5.58 -9.61
CA ALA A 39 0.30 4.53 -8.80
C ALA A 39 -0.63 5.11 -7.73
N ARG A 40 -1.79 4.48 -7.56
CA ARG A 40 -2.66 4.68 -6.40
C ARG A 40 -2.28 3.69 -5.32
N TRP A 41 -2.55 4.01 -4.06
CA TRP A 41 -2.03 3.28 -2.91
C TRP A 41 -3.14 2.88 -1.94
N TRP A 42 -3.05 1.67 -1.37
CA TRP A 42 -4.03 1.15 -0.43
C TRP A 42 -3.37 0.44 0.75
N CYS A 43 -4.04 0.43 1.90
CA CYS A 43 -3.73 -0.54 2.94
C CYS A 43 -4.12 -1.95 2.46
N TRP A 44 -3.66 -2.98 3.15
CA TRP A 44 -3.97 -4.37 2.77
C TRP A 44 -5.49 -4.63 2.73
N GLU A 45 -6.24 -4.09 3.68
CA GLU A 45 -7.70 -4.27 3.76
C GLU A 45 -8.42 -3.73 2.51
N HIS A 46 -8.02 -2.55 2.03
CA HIS A 46 -8.69 -1.86 0.92
C HIS A 46 -8.09 -2.09 -0.46
N PHE A 47 -7.02 -2.87 -0.61
CA PHE A 47 -6.41 -3.11 -1.92
C PHE A 47 -7.38 -3.81 -2.88
N PRO A 48 -7.74 -3.24 -4.05
CA PRO A 48 -8.84 -3.76 -4.88
C PRO A 48 -8.45 -4.94 -5.79
N HIS A 49 -7.16 -5.29 -5.88
CA HIS A 49 -6.65 -6.29 -6.83
C HIS A 49 -6.08 -7.53 -6.13
N LYS A 50 -6.73 -7.96 -5.05
CA LYS A 50 -6.36 -9.21 -4.36
C LYS A 50 -6.72 -10.42 -5.24
N THR A 51 -5.93 -11.48 -5.13
CA THR A 51 -6.35 -12.78 -5.66
C THR A 51 -7.45 -13.37 -4.78
N TYR A 52 -8.20 -14.33 -5.31
CA TYR A 52 -9.23 -15.04 -4.54
C TYR A 52 -8.67 -15.62 -3.23
N GLU A 53 -7.50 -16.28 -3.28
CA GLU A 53 -6.86 -16.84 -2.09
C GLU A 53 -6.51 -15.76 -1.06
N GLN A 54 -6.01 -14.60 -1.52
CA GLN A 54 -5.69 -13.47 -0.66
C GLN A 54 -6.94 -12.85 -0.02
N GLU A 55 -8.05 -12.76 -0.75
CA GLU A 55 -9.35 -12.33 -0.21
C GLU A 55 -9.86 -13.31 0.85
N GLN A 56 -9.78 -14.62 0.60
CA GLN A 56 -10.15 -15.62 1.60
C GLN A 56 -9.27 -15.53 2.85
N ALA A 57 -7.96 -15.30 2.68
CA ALA A 57 -7.05 -15.13 3.81
C ALA A 57 -7.38 -13.88 4.64
N LEU A 58 -7.75 -12.76 4.01
CA LEU A 58 -8.21 -11.57 4.72
C LEU A 58 -9.51 -11.85 5.47
N ARG A 59 -10.49 -12.49 4.83
CA ARG A 59 -11.77 -12.85 5.45
C ARG A 59 -11.57 -13.65 6.73
N ARG A 60 -10.75 -14.72 6.67
CA ARG A 60 -10.46 -15.55 7.85
C ARG A 60 -9.79 -14.77 8.98
N LYS A 61 -8.92 -13.80 8.66
CA LYS A 61 -8.30 -12.94 9.66
C LYS A 61 -9.31 -12.03 10.36
N LEU A 62 -10.26 -11.47 9.59
CA LEU A 62 -11.31 -10.62 10.14
C LEU A 62 -12.27 -11.44 11.02
N GLU A 63 -12.72 -12.60 10.53
CA GLU A 63 -13.57 -13.53 11.31
C GLU A 63 -12.88 -13.93 12.62
N ALA A 64 -11.59 -14.29 12.59
CA ALA A 64 -10.84 -14.60 13.80
C ALA A 64 -10.67 -13.40 14.75
N ALA A 65 -10.58 -12.17 14.22
CA ALA A 65 -10.52 -10.97 15.04
C ALA A 65 -11.87 -10.67 15.72
N GLU A 66 -12.98 -10.91 15.03
CA GLU A 66 -14.33 -10.81 15.59
C GLU A 66 -14.56 -11.83 16.71
N ASP A 67 -14.16 -13.09 16.50
CA ASP A 67 -14.29 -14.15 17.52
C ASP A 67 -13.43 -13.90 18.78
N THR A 68 -12.39 -13.07 18.66
CA THR A 68 -11.50 -12.71 19.77
C THR A 68 -11.95 -11.42 20.47
N ALA A 69 -12.98 -10.74 19.97
CA ALA A 69 -13.55 -9.56 20.61
C ALA A 69 -14.43 -10.00 21.82
N PRO A 70 -14.22 -9.42 23.01
CA PRO A 70 -14.94 -9.80 24.24
C PRO A 70 -16.43 -9.42 24.24
#